data_AF-A0A7W6NVZ2-F1
#
_entry.id   AF-A0A7W6NVZ2-F1
#
_cell.length_a   1.000
_cell.length_b   1.000
_cell.length_c   1.000
_cell.angle_alpha   90.00
_cell.angle_beta   90.00
_cell.angle_gamma   90.00
#
_symmetry.space_group_name_H-M   'P 1'
#
loop_
_entity.id
_entity.type
_entity.pdbx_description
1 polymer ?
#
loop_
_entity_poly.entity_id
_entity_poly.type
_entity_poly.pdbx_seq_one_letter_code
_entity_poly.pdbx_strand_id
1 'polypeptide(L)'
;MKKLRLRCEVSASEEEALRAVLQGPFDHQAEQVIVRRGERLNSSILLLEGLLARYKDLSDGQRQITHIHVPGDFADLHGYTLGYLDHNLITLTPCRIARAPHTGLLAITNRFPHLTRAFWFSTNLDASIHREWEVSLGRRKAIERAAHLLCELQSRLLVVGAAEGDSFRLPITQNQFAECLGLTGVHVNRVLRELREAGLADFRGGRVTIHDRPGLEGLAEFDPLYLYLDRPAN
;
A
#
# COMPACT_ATOMS: atom_id res chain seq x y z
N MET A 1 9.51 10.76 0.25
CA MET A 1 10.88 10.46 0.75
C MET A 1 10.96 9.93 2.18
N LYS A 2 10.06 10.30 3.12
CA LYS A 2 10.10 9.80 4.52
C LYS A 2 10.22 8.28 4.63
N LYS A 3 9.43 7.53 3.85
CA LYS A 3 9.45 6.06 3.82
C LYS A 3 10.78 5.46 3.34
N LEU A 4 11.42 6.08 2.35
CA LEU A 4 12.73 5.66 1.84
C LEU A 4 13.83 5.90 2.90
N ARG A 5 13.81 7.05 3.57
CA ARG A 5 14.75 7.42 4.65
C ARG A 5 14.66 6.53 5.89
N LEU A 6 13.48 5.97 6.18
CA LEU A 6 13.31 5.06 7.33
C LEU A 6 14.00 3.71 7.09
N ARG A 7 14.15 3.31 5.83
CA ARG A 7 14.61 1.96 5.44
C ARG A 7 16.03 1.92 4.89
N CYS A 8 16.55 3.07 4.45
CA CYS A 8 17.94 3.23 4.01
C CYS A 8 18.41 4.67 4.27
N GLU A 9 19.69 4.83 4.62
CA GLU A 9 20.30 6.16 4.74
C GLU A 9 20.59 6.72 3.36
N VAL A 10 19.63 7.48 2.84
CA VAL A 10 19.78 8.16 1.55
C VAL A 10 20.62 9.41 1.76
N SER A 11 21.79 9.46 1.12
CA SER A 11 22.65 10.64 1.13
C SER A 11 21.99 11.84 0.43
N ALA A 12 22.46 13.07 0.71
CA ALA A 12 21.92 14.26 0.08
C ALA A 12 22.03 14.23 -1.46
N SER A 13 23.10 13.64 -2.00
CA SER A 13 23.30 13.51 -3.45
C SER A 13 22.35 12.50 -4.10
N GLU A 14 22.04 11.40 -3.41
CA GLU A 14 21.06 10.42 -3.84
C GLU A 14 19.64 10.97 -3.78
N GLU A 15 19.32 11.75 -2.75
CA GLU A 15 18.03 12.42 -2.66
C GLU A 15 17.83 13.42 -3.79
N GLU A 16 18.86 14.21 -4.09
CA GLU A 16 18.84 15.16 -5.20
C GLU A 16 18.67 14.42 -6.54
N ALA A 17 19.41 13.33 -6.75
CA ALA A 17 19.28 12.51 -7.96
C ALA A 17 17.86 11.95 -8.12
N LEU A 18 17.25 11.46 -7.04
CA LEU A 18 15.89 10.95 -7.06
C LEU A 18 14.87 12.07 -7.33
N ARG A 19 15.02 13.22 -6.68
CA ARG A 19 14.15 14.40 -6.93
C ARG A 19 14.25 14.88 -8.37
N ALA A 20 15.45 14.93 -8.94
CA ALA A 20 15.69 15.36 -10.31
C ALA A 20 15.03 14.43 -11.37
N VAL A 21 14.85 13.14 -11.06
CA VAL A 21 14.19 12.19 -11.95
C VAL A 21 12.66 12.26 -11.85
N LEU A 22 12.12 12.68 -10.71
CA LEU A 22 10.67 12.74 -10.51
C LEU A 22 10.03 13.89 -11.29
N GLN A 23 9.05 13.55 -12.11
CA GLN A 23 8.19 14.47 -12.84
C GLN A 23 6.85 14.65 -12.10
N GLY A 24 6.26 15.84 -12.23
CA GLY A 24 5.03 16.22 -11.55
C GLY A 24 5.30 17.19 -10.40
N PRO A 25 4.40 17.28 -9.42
CA PRO A 25 3.30 16.35 -9.15
C PRO A 25 2.12 16.45 -10.13
N PHE A 26 1.37 15.36 -10.26
CA PHE A 26 0.13 15.25 -11.01
C PHE A 26 -1.03 14.91 -10.08
N ASP A 27 -2.12 15.66 -10.17
CA ASP A 27 -3.32 15.47 -9.36
C ASP A 27 -4.34 14.59 -10.08
N HIS A 28 -4.91 13.64 -9.34
CA HIS A 28 -5.91 12.71 -9.80
C HIS A 28 -7.11 12.71 -8.85
N GLN A 29 -8.31 12.62 -9.42
CA GLN A 29 -9.54 12.45 -8.64
C GLN A 29 -9.61 11.01 -8.09
N ALA A 30 -10.51 10.79 -7.12
CA ALA A 30 -10.82 9.44 -6.68
C ALA A 30 -11.41 8.60 -7.83
N GLU A 31 -11.24 7.29 -7.75
CA GLU A 31 -11.80 6.28 -8.67
C GLU A 31 -11.29 6.40 -10.12
N GLN A 32 -10.10 6.97 -10.30
CA GLN A 32 -9.43 7.04 -11.60
C GLN A 32 -8.44 5.89 -11.77
N VAL A 33 -8.60 5.13 -12.86
CA VAL A 33 -7.62 4.10 -13.25
C VAL A 33 -6.41 4.79 -13.86
N ILE A 34 -5.26 4.68 -13.18
CA ILE A 34 -4.00 5.35 -13.55
C ILE A 34 -3.16 4.47 -14.47
N VAL A 35 -3.24 3.15 -14.27
CA VAL A 35 -2.55 2.14 -15.09
C VAL A 35 -3.51 1.00 -15.38
N ARG A 36 -3.60 0.61 -16.66
CA ARG A 36 -4.35 -0.59 -17.07
C ARG A 36 -3.43 -1.78 -17.27
N ARG A 37 -3.93 -2.96 -16.91
CA ARG A 37 -3.27 -4.23 -17.18
C ARG A 37 -2.85 -4.32 -18.65
N GLY A 38 -1.60 -4.74 -18.87
CA GLY A 38 -1.04 -5.01 -20.20
C GLY A 38 -0.58 -3.76 -20.97
N GLU A 39 -0.79 -2.55 -20.44
CA GLU A 39 -0.27 -1.34 -21.08
C GLU A 39 1.26 -1.26 -20.91
N ARG A 40 1.94 -0.76 -21.94
CA ARG A 40 3.39 -0.57 -21.89
C ARG A 40 3.73 0.60 -20.97
N LEU A 41 4.60 0.36 -20.00
CA LEU A 41 5.06 1.40 -19.07
C LEU A 41 6.41 1.98 -19.49
N ASN A 42 6.51 3.31 -19.41
CA ASN A 42 7.74 4.07 -19.60
C ASN A 42 8.18 4.86 -18.35
N SER A 43 7.38 4.78 -17.28
CA SER A 43 7.62 5.44 -16.00
C SER A 43 6.98 4.63 -14.87
N SER A 44 7.53 4.80 -13.66
CA SER A 44 6.95 4.28 -12.42
C SER A 44 6.30 5.41 -11.63
N ILE A 45 5.25 5.10 -10.88
CA ILE A 45 4.43 6.01 -10.10
C ILE A 45 4.89 5.99 -8.64
N LEU A 46 5.27 7.15 -8.12
CA LEU A 46 5.46 7.41 -6.69
C LEU A 46 4.23 8.12 -6.13
N LEU A 47 3.56 7.51 -5.16
CA LEU A 47 2.43 8.13 -4.47
C LEU A 47 2.94 9.19 -3.49
N LEU A 48 2.51 10.44 -3.64
CA LEU A 48 2.89 11.54 -2.75
C LEU A 48 1.83 11.80 -1.69
N GLU A 49 0.56 11.78 -2.08
CA GLU A 49 -0.61 11.99 -1.21
C GLU A 49 -1.78 11.13 -1.69
N GLY A 50 -2.66 10.74 -0.77
CA GLY A 50 -3.84 9.90 -1.05
C GLY A 50 -3.61 8.40 -0.87
N LEU A 51 -4.55 7.59 -1.36
CA LEU A 51 -4.50 6.13 -1.36
C LEU A 51 -4.71 5.59 -2.78
N LEU A 52 -3.87 4.65 -3.19
CA LEU A 52 -3.94 4.00 -4.50
C LEU A 52 -4.06 2.49 -4.30
N ALA A 53 -4.91 1.83 -5.06
CA ALA A 53 -5.10 0.39 -4.99
C ALA A 53 -4.54 -0.33 -6.21
N ARG A 54 -3.93 -1.48 -5.96
CA ARG A 54 -3.68 -2.52 -6.94
C ARG A 54 -4.89 -3.44 -6.99
N TYR A 55 -5.40 -3.78 -8.18
CA TYR A 55 -6.52 -4.70 -8.29
C TYR A 55 -6.53 -5.53 -9.57
N LYS A 56 -7.28 -6.63 -9.54
CA LYS A 56 -7.66 -7.42 -10.71
C LYS A 56 -9.19 -7.53 -10.81
N ASP A 57 -9.70 -7.45 -12.04
CA ASP A 57 -11.10 -7.70 -12.34
C ASP A 57 -11.32 -9.20 -12.61
N LEU A 58 -12.48 -9.70 -12.20
CA LEU A 58 -12.99 -11.02 -12.53
C LEU A 58 -14.01 -10.92 -13.67
N SER A 59 -14.26 -12.05 -14.34
CA SER A 59 -15.18 -12.11 -15.49
C SER A 59 -16.64 -11.84 -15.15
N ASP A 60 -17.01 -11.99 -13.88
CA ASP A 60 -18.35 -11.72 -13.35
C ASP A 60 -18.54 -10.26 -12.92
N GLY A 61 -17.57 -9.39 -13.20
CA GLY A 61 -17.59 -7.97 -12.85
C GLY A 61 -17.16 -7.67 -11.41
N GLN A 62 -16.81 -8.70 -10.62
CA GLN A 62 -16.21 -8.48 -9.31
C GLN A 62 -14.76 -8.00 -9.44
N ARG A 63 -14.28 -7.38 -8.38
CA ARG A 63 -12.92 -6.88 -8.24
C ARG A 63 -12.30 -7.40 -6.97
N GLN A 64 -11.03 -7.78 -7.05
CA GLN A 64 -10.19 -8.04 -5.89
C GLN A 64 -9.11 -6.98 -5.81
N ILE A 65 -9.13 -6.17 -4.75
CA ILE A 65 -8.00 -5.32 -4.39
C ILE A 65 -6.95 -6.21 -3.73
N THR A 66 -5.72 -6.15 -4.23
CA THR A 66 -4.61 -6.99 -3.77
C THR A 66 -3.53 -6.20 -3.05
N HIS A 67 -3.63 -4.87 -3.03
CA HIS A 67 -2.76 -3.99 -2.26
C HIS A 67 -3.38 -2.59 -2.13
N ILE A 68 -3.23 -1.95 -0.96
CA ILE A 68 -3.43 -0.50 -0.80
C ILE A 68 -2.07 0.15 -0.61
N HIS A 69 -1.69 1.06 -1.52
CA HIS A 69 -0.50 1.88 -1.45
C HIS A 69 -0.76 3.14 -0.61
N VAL A 70 0.21 3.50 0.23
CA VAL A 70 0.18 4.69 1.08
C VAL A 70 1.26 5.68 0.63
N PRO A 71 1.19 6.97 1.01
CA PRO A 71 2.18 7.97 0.62
C PRO A 71 3.63 7.50 0.82
N GLY A 72 4.46 7.69 -0.20
CA GLY A 72 5.84 7.23 -0.24
C GLY A 72 6.06 5.85 -0.86
N ASP A 73 4.99 5.12 -1.22
CA ASP A 73 5.10 3.89 -2.00
C ASP A 73 5.34 4.19 -3.48
N PHE A 74 6.27 3.47 -4.11
CA PHE A 74 6.20 3.25 -5.54
C PHE A 74 5.15 2.17 -5.82
N ALA A 75 4.12 2.48 -6.60
CA ALA A 75 2.99 1.58 -6.83
C ALA A 75 3.32 0.44 -7.82
N ASP A 76 4.25 0.69 -8.74
CA ASP A 76 4.53 -0.12 -9.94
C ASP A 76 6.02 -0.19 -10.27
N LEU A 77 6.93 -0.09 -9.27
CA LEU A 77 8.37 -0.08 -9.53
C LEU A 77 8.87 -1.33 -10.27
N HIS A 78 8.23 -2.48 -10.09
CA HIS A 78 8.52 -3.70 -10.85
C HIS A 78 8.16 -3.57 -12.34
N GLY A 79 7.30 -2.62 -12.72
CA GLY A 79 7.04 -2.24 -14.11
C GLY A 79 8.28 -1.68 -14.83
N TYR A 80 9.28 -1.17 -14.10
CA TYR A 80 10.58 -0.79 -14.67
C TYR A 80 11.28 -1.97 -15.34
N THR A 81 11.29 -3.14 -14.70
CA THR A 81 11.97 -4.34 -15.21
C THR A 81 11.08 -5.20 -16.11
N LEU A 82 9.76 -5.27 -15.81
CA LEU A 82 8.81 -6.09 -16.58
C LEU A 82 8.27 -5.38 -17.83
N GLY A 83 8.20 -4.04 -17.81
CA GLY A 83 7.74 -3.19 -18.91
C GLY A 83 6.21 -3.10 -19.08
N TYR A 84 5.43 -3.87 -18.35
CA TYR A 84 3.97 -3.76 -18.22
C TYR A 84 3.52 -4.40 -16.89
N LEU A 85 2.27 -4.17 -16.48
CA LEU A 85 1.67 -4.79 -15.28
C LEU A 85 0.63 -5.84 -15.67
N ASP A 86 0.53 -6.89 -14.87
CA ASP A 86 -0.51 -7.93 -15.00
C ASP A 86 -1.81 -7.56 -14.27
N HIS A 87 -1.88 -6.36 -13.69
CA HIS A 87 -2.96 -5.82 -12.87
C HIS A 87 -3.21 -4.34 -13.18
N ASN A 88 -4.26 -3.78 -12.60
CA ASN A 88 -4.61 -2.36 -12.74
C ASN A 88 -4.21 -1.57 -11.49
N LEU A 89 -4.02 -0.26 -11.64
CA LEU A 89 -3.89 0.70 -10.55
C LEU A 89 -5.03 1.73 -10.58
N ILE A 90 -5.68 1.97 -9.44
CA ILE A 90 -6.78 2.94 -9.30
C ILE A 90 -6.57 3.82 -8.06
N THR A 91 -6.94 5.10 -8.14
CA THR A 91 -7.00 5.97 -6.97
C THR A 91 -8.23 5.63 -6.12
N LEU A 92 -8.06 5.39 -4.82
CA LEU A 92 -9.17 5.21 -3.88
C LEU A 92 -9.68 6.54 -3.33
N THR A 93 -8.79 7.54 -3.28
CA THR A 93 -9.06 8.91 -2.84
C THR A 93 -8.55 9.88 -3.91
N PRO A 94 -8.79 11.20 -3.80
CA PRO A 94 -7.96 12.15 -4.52
C PRO A 94 -6.49 11.89 -4.18
N CYS A 95 -5.64 11.84 -5.21
CA CYS A 95 -4.24 11.47 -5.10
C CYS A 95 -3.35 12.48 -5.80
N ARG A 96 -2.17 12.69 -5.23
CA ARG A 96 -1.07 13.41 -5.84
C ARG A 96 0.06 12.44 -6.11
N ILE A 97 0.52 12.33 -7.35
CA ILE A 97 1.56 11.38 -7.74
C ILE A 97 2.74 12.09 -8.41
N ALA A 98 3.91 11.47 -8.35
CA ALA A 98 5.02 11.78 -9.24
C ALA A 98 5.29 10.60 -10.17
N ARG A 99 5.83 10.87 -11.36
CA ARG A 99 6.28 9.86 -12.32
C ARG A 99 7.80 9.85 -12.39
N ALA A 100 8.41 8.69 -12.25
CA ALA A 100 9.84 8.47 -12.47
C ALA A 100 10.03 7.78 -13.82
N PRO A 101 10.50 8.48 -14.87
CA PRO A 101 10.80 7.85 -16.15
C PRO A 101 11.77 6.68 -16.00
N HIS A 102 11.50 5.57 -16.68
CA HIS A 102 12.36 4.37 -16.62
C HIS A 102 13.79 4.66 -17.07
N THR A 103 13.99 5.60 -18.00
CA THR A 103 15.32 6.08 -18.41
C THR A 103 16.06 6.79 -17.27
N GLY A 104 15.34 7.56 -16.45
CA GLY A 104 15.88 8.21 -15.25
C GLY A 104 16.20 7.20 -14.16
N LEU A 105 15.30 6.22 -13.94
CA LEU A 105 15.56 5.11 -13.01
C LEU A 105 16.78 4.29 -13.45
N LEU A 106 16.94 4.00 -14.74
CA LEU A 106 18.13 3.33 -15.29
C LEU A 106 19.41 4.11 -14.98
N ALA A 107 19.41 5.43 -15.23
CA ALA A 107 20.54 6.29 -14.91
C ALA A 107 20.88 6.29 -13.42
N ILE A 108 19.86 6.34 -12.54
CA ILE A 108 20.04 6.19 -11.09
C ILE A 108 20.68 4.83 -10.78
N THR A 109 20.16 3.74 -11.33
CA THR A 109 20.63 2.39 -10.98
C THR A 109 22.07 2.12 -11.41
N ASN A 110 22.53 2.79 -12.48
CA ASN A 110 23.90 2.70 -12.95
C ASN A 110 24.87 3.55 -12.12
N ARG A 111 24.41 4.68 -11.57
CA ARG A 111 25.26 5.66 -10.89
C ARG A 111 25.28 5.49 -9.36
N PHE A 112 24.19 5.00 -8.77
CA PHE A 112 24.00 4.91 -7.32
C PHE A 112 23.63 3.47 -6.91
N PRO A 113 24.61 2.56 -6.74
CA PRO A 113 24.34 1.17 -6.35
C PRO A 113 23.56 1.02 -5.04
N HIS A 114 23.70 1.99 -4.12
CA HIS A 114 22.92 2.01 -2.88
C HIS A 114 21.43 2.27 -3.15
N LEU A 115 21.07 3.27 -3.98
CA LEU A 115 19.69 3.44 -4.46
C LEU A 115 19.16 2.23 -5.24
N THR A 116 20.00 1.56 -6.03
CA THR A 116 19.61 0.31 -6.71
C THR A 116 19.14 -0.75 -5.71
N ARG A 117 19.90 -0.95 -4.62
CA ARG A 117 19.51 -1.87 -3.55
C ARG A 117 18.25 -1.40 -2.84
N ALA A 118 18.07 -0.10 -2.63
CA ALA A 118 16.86 0.46 -2.03
C ALA A 118 15.60 0.20 -2.89
N PHE A 119 15.71 0.34 -4.22
CA PHE A 119 14.64 0.01 -5.15
C PHE A 119 14.31 -1.48 -5.16
N TRP A 120 15.33 -2.34 -5.17
CA TRP A 120 15.12 -3.79 -5.08
C TRP A 120 14.51 -4.20 -3.74
N PHE A 121 14.94 -3.59 -2.63
CA PHE A 121 14.31 -3.78 -1.34
C PHE A 121 12.83 -3.38 -1.38
N SER A 122 12.49 -2.25 -2.02
CA SER A 122 11.10 -1.81 -2.17
C SER A 122 10.24 -2.82 -2.93
N THR A 123 10.76 -3.45 -3.98
CA THR A 123 10.01 -4.48 -4.73
C THR A 123 9.89 -5.79 -3.95
N ASN A 124 10.91 -6.20 -3.21
CA ASN A 124 10.85 -7.38 -2.33
C ASN A 124 9.85 -7.19 -1.19
N LEU A 125 9.78 -5.98 -0.62
CA LEU A 125 8.80 -5.66 0.40
C LEU A 125 7.37 -5.69 -0.16
N ASP A 126 7.14 -5.13 -1.35
CA ASP A 126 5.83 -5.21 -2.02
C ASP A 126 5.41 -6.68 -2.21
N ALA A 127 6.33 -7.53 -2.66
CA ALA A 127 6.10 -8.97 -2.76
C ALA A 127 5.86 -9.63 -1.38
N SER A 128 6.45 -9.12 -0.31
CA SER A 128 6.25 -9.64 1.05
C SER A 128 4.85 -9.35 1.58
N ILE A 129 4.38 -8.13 1.39
CA ILE A 129 3.00 -7.74 1.71
C ILE A 129 2.02 -8.56 0.88
N HIS A 130 2.31 -8.77 -0.41
CA HIS A 130 1.45 -9.57 -1.28
C HIS A 130 1.28 -11.02 -0.80
N ARG A 131 2.37 -11.67 -0.36
CA ARG A 131 2.33 -13.02 0.22
C ARG A 131 1.50 -13.06 1.52
N GLU A 132 1.59 -12.03 2.35
CA GLU A 132 0.76 -11.97 3.56
C GLU A 132 -0.73 -11.84 3.24
N TRP A 133 -1.08 -11.04 2.23
CA TRP A 133 -2.46 -10.95 1.74
C TRP A 133 -2.95 -12.26 1.15
N GLU A 134 -2.10 -13.02 0.44
CA GLU A 134 -2.42 -14.36 -0.06
C GLU A 134 -2.78 -15.33 1.08
N VAL A 135 -1.94 -15.40 2.13
CA VAL A 135 -2.22 -16.21 3.32
C VAL A 135 -3.51 -15.77 4.00
N SER A 136 -3.70 -14.46 4.16
CA SER A 136 -4.88 -13.86 4.77
C SER A 136 -6.17 -14.22 4.00
N LEU A 137 -6.13 -14.17 2.66
CA LEU A 137 -7.25 -14.54 1.80
C LEU A 137 -7.54 -16.05 1.82
N GLY A 138 -6.50 -16.88 1.91
CA GLY A 138 -6.62 -18.34 1.87
C GLY A 138 -6.99 -18.99 3.21
N ARG A 139 -6.59 -18.42 4.35
CA ARG A 139 -6.63 -19.12 5.65
C ARG A 139 -7.28 -18.35 6.80
N ARG A 140 -7.23 -17.00 6.82
CA ARG A 140 -7.86 -16.22 7.90
C ARG A 140 -9.37 -16.14 7.71
N LYS A 141 -10.11 -16.21 8.82
CA LYS A 141 -11.55 -15.91 8.85
C LYS A 141 -11.78 -14.44 8.54
N ALA A 142 -13.02 -14.10 8.18
CA ALA A 142 -13.39 -12.76 7.75
C ALA A 142 -13.03 -11.66 8.78
N ILE A 143 -13.26 -11.90 10.08
CA ILE A 143 -12.94 -10.94 11.14
C ILE A 143 -11.43 -10.81 11.36
N GLU A 144 -10.70 -11.93 11.36
CA GLU A 144 -9.25 -12.00 11.51
C GLU A 144 -8.56 -11.26 10.34
N ARG A 145 -9.06 -11.46 9.12
CA ARG A 145 -8.59 -10.78 7.89
C ARG A 145 -8.80 -9.26 7.97
N ALA A 146 -9.96 -8.81 8.44
CA ALA A 146 -10.23 -7.38 8.62
C ALA A 146 -9.33 -6.78 9.69
N ALA A 147 -9.22 -7.42 10.86
CA ALA A 147 -8.33 -7.00 11.93
C ALA A 147 -6.88 -6.87 11.43
N HIS A 148 -6.38 -7.87 10.71
CA HIS A 148 -5.05 -7.88 10.14
C HIS A 148 -4.81 -6.69 9.18
N LEU A 149 -5.75 -6.43 8.26
CA LEU A 149 -5.64 -5.30 7.33
C LEU A 149 -5.59 -3.96 8.07
N LEU A 150 -6.37 -3.79 9.15
CA LEU A 150 -6.36 -2.58 9.95
C LEU A 150 -5.01 -2.40 10.68
N CYS A 151 -4.46 -3.46 11.29
CA CYS A 151 -3.14 -3.43 11.93
C CYS A 151 -2.02 -3.11 10.91
N GLU A 152 -2.05 -3.73 9.73
CA GLU A 152 -1.10 -3.48 8.65
C GLU A 152 -1.13 -2.00 8.23
N LEU A 153 -2.31 -1.48 7.90
CA LEU A 153 -2.47 -0.13 7.39
C LEU A 153 -2.03 0.90 8.42
N GLN A 154 -2.40 0.72 9.69
CA GLN A 154 -1.94 1.60 10.76
C GLN A 154 -0.41 1.59 10.87
N SER A 155 0.20 0.41 10.89
CA SER A 155 1.66 0.26 10.98
C SER A 155 2.37 0.99 9.83
N ARG A 156 1.86 0.83 8.59
CA ARG A 156 2.40 1.50 7.40
C ARG A 156 2.15 3.01 7.39
N LEU A 157 1.05 3.48 7.98
CA LEU A 157 0.70 4.90 8.05
C LEU A 157 1.46 5.63 9.17
N LEU A 158 1.75 4.97 10.30
CA LEU A 158 2.61 5.49 11.36
C LEU A 158 4.01 5.84 10.84
N VAL A 159 4.60 4.94 10.03
CA VAL A 159 5.90 5.14 9.36
C VAL A 159 5.95 6.46 8.57
N VAL A 160 4.84 6.86 7.96
CA VAL A 160 4.81 8.06 7.10
C VAL A 160 4.23 9.29 7.80
N GLY A 161 3.88 9.15 9.10
CA GLY A 161 3.27 10.19 9.91
C GLY A 161 1.83 10.52 9.50
N ALA A 162 1.10 9.54 8.97
CA ALA A 162 -0.31 9.66 8.54
C ALA A 162 -1.29 8.91 9.45
N ALA A 163 -0.81 8.47 10.62
CA ALA A 163 -1.60 7.92 11.71
C ALA A 163 -1.19 8.62 13.02
N GLU A 164 -2.14 8.79 13.92
CA GLU A 164 -1.97 9.49 15.20
C GLU A 164 -2.51 8.61 16.32
N GLY A 165 -1.63 8.20 17.24
CA GLY A 165 -1.98 7.26 18.32
C GLY A 165 -2.66 6.02 17.76
N ASP A 166 -3.88 5.77 18.24
CA ASP A 166 -4.65 4.58 17.88
C ASP A 166 -5.62 4.79 16.70
N SER A 167 -5.46 5.88 15.94
CA SER A 167 -6.40 6.25 14.88
C SER A 167 -5.71 6.64 13.58
N PHE A 168 -6.37 6.34 12.45
CA PHE A 168 -5.91 6.75 11.14
C PHE A 168 -7.07 6.98 10.17
N ARG A 169 -6.81 7.78 9.12
CA ARG A 169 -7.79 7.99 8.04
C ARG A 169 -7.70 6.87 7.02
N LEU A 170 -8.85 6.28 6.72
CA LEU A 170 -9.05 5.30 5.66
C LEU A 170 -10.37 5.62 4.94
N PRO A 171 -10.42 6.71 4.15
CA PRO A 171 -11.64 7.19 3.51
C PRO A 171 -11.98 6.37 2.25
N ILE A 172 -12.09 5.06 2.42
CA ILE A 172 -12.54 4.11 1.40
C ILE A 172 -13.99 3.71 1.69
N THR A 173 -14.71 3.29 0.65
CA THR A 173 -16.08 2.79 0.82
C THR A 173 -16.07 1.40 1.45
N GLN A 174 -17.21 0.97 2.02
CA GLN A 174 -17.35 -0.41 2.48
C GLN A 174 -17.22 -1.42 1.34
N ASN A 175 -17.60 -1.06 0.12
CA ASN A 175 -17.41 -1.92 -1.05
C ASN A 175 -15.92 -2.07 -1.36
N GLN A 176 -15.14 -0.99 -1.38
CA GLN A 176 -13.67 -1.07 -1.54
C GLN A 176 -13.02 -1.88 -0.41
N PHE A 177 -13.50 -1.73 0.82
CA PHE A 177 -13.01 -2.56 1.93
C PHE A 177 -13.38 -4.04 1.72
N ALA A 178 -14.58 -4.33 1.21
CA ALA A 178 -15.01 -5.68 0.85
C ALA A 178 -14.15 -6.29 -0.27
N GLU A 179 -13.79 -5.50 -1.28
CA GLU A 179 -12.88 -5.88 -2.36
C GLU A 179 -11.46 -6.16 -1.86
N CYS A 180 -11.00 -5.53 -0.78
CA CYS A 180 -9.73 -5.87 -0.13
C CYS A 180 -9.83 -7.21 0.59
N LEU A 181 -10.96 -7.46 1.24
CA LEU A 181 -11.17 -8.63 2.09
C LEU A 181 -11.68 -9.85 1.31
N GLY A 182 -12.03 -9.73 0.02
CA GLY A 182 -12.68 -10.81 -0.73
C GLY A 182 -14.03 -11.19 -0.11
N LEU A 183 -14.80 -10.19 0.34
CA LEU A 183 -16.09 -10.35 1.01
C LEU A 183 -17.20 -9.61 0.27
N THR A 184 -18.45 -9.92 0.60
CA THR A 184 -19.60 -9.10 0.19
C THR A 184 -19.78 -7.92 1.15
N GLY A 185 -20.46 -6.86 0.70
CA GLY A 185 -20.78 -5.71 1.56
C GLY A 185 -21.58 -6.09 2.81
N VAL A 186 -22.48 -7.07 2.73
CA VAL A 186 -23.23 -7.59 3.89
C VAL A 186 -22.30 -8.28 4.89
N HIS A 187 -21.35 -9.09 4.39
CA HIS A 187 -20.35 -9.74 5.26
C HIS A 187 -19.42 -8.73 5.92
N VAL A 188 -18.98 -7.69 5.18
CA VAL A 188 -18.18 -6.60 5.76
C VAL A 188 -18.93 -5.88 6.88
N ASN A 189 -20.21 -5.56 6.68
CA ASN A 189 -21.01 -4.92 7.73
C ASN A 189 -21.11 -5.77 8.99
N ARG A 190 -21.26 -7.09 8.84
CA ARG A 190 -21.24 -8.03 9.97
C ARG A 190 -19.87 -8.01 10.66
N VAL A 191 -18.78 -8.12 9.92
CA VAL A 191 -17.41 -8.10 10.47
C VAL A 191 -17.10 -6.80 11.21
N LEU A 192 -17.45 -5.65 10.64
CA LEU A 192 -17.26 -4.34 11.30
C LEU A 192 -18.10 -4.18 12.56
N ARG A 193 -19.28 -4.81 12.61
CA ARG A 193 -20.09 -4.86 13.83
C ARG A 193 -19.44 -5.77 14.87
N GLU A 194 -18.98 -6.96 14.50
CA GLU A 194 -18.31 -7.90 15.41
C GLU A 194 -17.04 -7.28 16.03
N LEU A 195 -16.19 -6.61 15.25
CA LEU A 195 -15.01 -5.90 15.76
C LEU A 195 -15.38 -4.82 16.80
N ARG A 196 -16.51 -4.14 16.59
CA ARG A 196 -17.00 -3.09 17.49
C ARG A 196 -17.62 -3.66 18.77
N GLU A 197 -18.43 -4.71 18.64
CA GLU A 197 -19.06 -5.41 19.77
C GLU A 197 -18.01 -6.09 20.66
N ALA A 198 -16.92 -6.56 20.06
CA ALA A 198 -15.76 -7.07 20.78
C ALA A 198 -14.89 -5.97 21.42
N GLY A 199 -15.19 -4.69 21.17
CA GLY A 199 -14.40 -3.57 21.70
C GLY A 199 -12.99 -3.46 21.11
N LEU A 200 -12.73 -4.04 19.94
CA LEU A 200 -11.39 -4.10 19.36
C LEU A 200 -11.09 -2.90 18.46
N ALA A 201 -11.98 -2.58 17.53
CA ALA A 201 -11.83 -1.47 16.61
C ALA A 201 -13.18 -0.98 16.07
N ASP A 202 -13.22 0.29 15.65
CA ASP A 202 -14.34 0.86 14.91
C ASP A 202 -13.86 1.49 13.61
N PHE A 203 -14.66 1.33 12.55
CA PHE A 203 -14.43 1.95 11.24
C PHE A 203 -15.70 2.69 10.80
N ARG A 204 -15.69 4.01 10.93
CA ARG A 204 -16.83 4.89 10.60
C ARG A 204 -16.35 6.21 10.00
N GLY A 205 -17.13 6.73 9.05
CA GLY A 205 -16.85 8.05 8.45
C GLY A 205 -15.47 8.18 7.82
N GLY A 206 -14.90 7.09 7.28
CA GLY A 206 -13.55 7.10 6.71
C GLY A 206 -12.41 7.16 7.73
N ARG A 207 -12.68 6.86 9.01
CA ARG A 207 -11.68 6.80 10.07
C ARG A 207 -11.75 5.47 10.80
N VAL A 208 -10.58 4.89 11.04
CA VAL A 208 -10.39 3.70 11.86
C VAL A 208 -9.85 4.14 13.21
N THR A 209 -10.43 3.60 14.28
CA THR A 209 -9.95 3.74 15.67
C THR A 209 -9.76 2.34 16.24
N ILE A 210 -8.57 2.04 16.74
CA ILE A 210 -8.24 0.80 17.42
C ILE A 210 -8.40 1.05 18.92
N HIS A 211 -9.25 0.28 19.58
CA HIS A 211 -9.57 0.45 21.00
C HIS A 211 -8.75 -0.48 21.90
N ASP A 212 -8.51 -1.69 21.44
CA ASP A 212 -7.66 -2.69 22.09
C ASP A 212 -6.64 -3.22 21.08
N ARG A 213 -5.45 -2.62 21.09
CA ARG A 213 -4.36 -2.97 20.18
C ARG A 213 -3.87 -4.41 20.39
N PRO A 214 -3.50 -4.83 21.61
CA PRO A 214 -3.13 -6.23 21.87
C PRO A 214 -4.22 -7.22 21.48
N GLY A 215 -5.49 -6.92 21.78
CA GLY A 215 -6.62 -7.78 21.41
C GLY A 215 -6.81 -7.90 19.90
N LEU A 216 -6.69 -6.79 19.16
CA LEU A 216 -6.82 -6.77 17.70
C LEU A 216 -5.66 -7.53 17.02
N GLU A 217 -4.42 -7.33 17.49
CA GLU A 217 -3.25 -8.05 17.00
C GLU A 217 -3.33 -9.55 17.31
N GLY A 218 -3.78 -9.92 18.51
CA GLY A 218 -4.02 -11.31 18.89
C GLY A 218 -5.10 -11.98 18.04
N LEU A 219 -6.22 -11.30 17.77
CA LEU A 219 -7.27 -11.79 16.86
C LEU A 219 -6.76 -11.96 15.43
N ALA A 220 -5.91 -11.04 14.96
CA ALA A 220 -5.38 -11.04 13.60
C ALA A 220 -4.23 -12.04 13.38
N GLU A 221 -3.65 -12.58 14.46
CA GLU A 221 -2.32 -13.19 14.45
C GLU A 221 -1.33 -12.26 13.72
N PHE A 222 -1.35 -10.97 14.07
CA PHE A 222 -0.57 -9.94 13.37
C PHE A 222 0.88 -9.92 13.87
N ASP A 223 1.81 -10.20 12.95
CA ASP A 223 3.24 -10.01 13.13
C ASP A 223 3.75 -9.02 12.06
N PRO A 224 4.27 -7.84 12.43
CA PRO A 224 4.73 -6.85 11.47
C PRO A 224 6.06 -7.24 10.77
N LEU A 225 6.66 -8.39 11.04
CA LEU A 225 7.94 -8.82 10.47
C LEU A 225 7.97 -8.71 8.93
N TYR A 226 6.89 -9.09 8.25
CA TYR A 226 6.79 -9.03 6.78
C TYR A 226 6.78 -7.59 6.22
N LEU A 227 6.59 -6.57 7.07
CA LEU A 227 6.58 -5.16 6.72
C LEU A 227 7.96 -4.52 6.73
N TYR A 228 8.96 -5.20 7.31
CA TYR A 228 10.34 -4.70 7.46
C TYR A 228 10.37 -3.24 7.91
N LEU A 229 9.73 -2.97 9.07
CA LEU A 229 9.60 -1.63 9.63
C LEU A 229 10.92 -1.12 10.21
N ASP A 230 11.76 -2.03 10.69
CA ASP A 230 13.10 -1.74 11.17
C ASP A 230 14.11 -1.72 10.02
N ARG A 231 15.22 -0.99 10.23
CA ARG A 231 16.34 -1.02 9.28
C ARG A 231 16.92 -2.44 9.24
N PRO A 232 17.10 -3.03 8.04
CA PRO A 232 17.91 -4.24 7.96
C PRO A 232 19.32 -3.92 8.48
N ALA A 233 19.83 -4.74 9.38
CA ALA A 233 21.19 -4.62 9.88
C ALA A 233 22.15 -4.93 8.74
N ASN A 234 22.59 -3.90 7.99
CA ASN A 234 23.74 -3.93 7.07
C ASN A 234 24.17 -2.51 6.69
#